data_AF-A0A5J4QST5-F1
#
_entry.id   AF-A0A5J4QST5-F1
#
_cell.length_a   1.000
_cell.length_b   1.000
_cell.length_c   1.000
_cell.angle_alpha   90.00
_cell.angle_beta   90.00
_cell.angle_gamma   90.00
#
_symmetry.space_group_name_H-M   'P 1'
#
loop_
_entity.id
_entity.type
_entity.pdbx_description
1 polymer ?
#
loop_
_entity_poly.entity_id
_entity_poly.type
_entity_poly.pdbx_seq_one_letter_code
_entity_poly.pdbx_strand_id
1 'polypeptide(L)'
;MLLPKKSKGNITVFFFYDDDHIELRDEFKRLIKIGTKVVLTNSNTPFVHKLYEGYLSEVFETKRLISSNATNRRGEDLVIYSINGKKKLDSKQELLENFPGTRYMGSKYKMLPFLWDTIKDLEFKSALDAFSGNGCVSYMLKQKGIKVYSNDFMEFSANITKSTVENSAIKIEQEDLDKLLEINTNTRNFISTTFKGLYFSDEDNRFLDCLIANINQIEDQYKKSLAFASIIRACHCCPLKSGRLKIK
;
A
#
# COMPACT_ATOMS: atom_id res chain seq x y z
N MET A 1 18.42 -26.08 -9.07
CA MET A 1 17.16 -25.33 -8.91
C MET A 1 16.70 -24.95 -10.31
N LEU A 2 15.78 -25.73 -10.88
CA LEU A 2 15.30 -25.54 -12.27
C LEU A 2 14.20 -24.49 -12.26
N LEU A 3 14.50 -23.27 -12.73
CA LEU A 3 13.49 -22.26 -13.01
C LEU A 3 12.76 -22.62 -14.31
N PRO A 4 11.43 -22.41 -14.40
CA PRO A 4 10.66 -22.81 -15.56
C PRO A 4 11.04 -21.94 -16.77
N LYS A 5 11.33 -22.60 -17.91
CA LYS A 5 11.54 -21.93 -19.20
C LYS A 5 10.23 -21.29 -19.67
N LYS A 6 10.31 -20.07 -20.20
CA LYS A 6 9.20 -19.31 -20.82
C LYS A 6 8.30 -20.21 -21.68
N SER A 7 7.09 -20.52 -21.20
CA SER A 7 6.04 -21.12 -22.04
C SER A 7 5.30 -20.01 -22.78
N LYS A 8 5.27 -20.09 -24.11
CA LYS A 8 4.42 -19.24 -24.95
C LYS A 8 2.96 -19.68 -24.78
N GLY A 9 2.14 -18.81 -24.20
CA GLY A 9 0.69 -18.98 -24.17
C GLY A 9 0.03 -18.38 -22.93
N ASN A 10 -0.81 -17.36 -23.16
CA ASN A 10 -1.80 -16.76 -22.25
C ASN A 10 -1.26 -15.86 -21.11
N ILE A 11 -1.72 -14.61 -21.11
CA ILE A 11 -1.51 -13.50 -20.14
C ILE A 11 -0.09 -13.49 -19.57
N THR A 12 0.79 -12.66 -20.15
CA THR A 12 2.11 -12.38 -19.58
C THR A 12 1.94 -11.81 -18.17
N VAL A 13 1.98 -12.69 -17.17
CA VAL A 13 2.38 -12.34 -15.81
C VAL A 13 3.84 -11.92 -15.96
N PHE A 14 4.07 -10.60 -16.00
CA PHE A 14 5.42 -10.06 -15.99
C PHE A 14 6.04 -10.45 -14.65
N PHE A 15 6.84 -11.51 -14.66
CA PHE A 15 7.66 -11.88 -13.53
C PHE A 15 8.94 -11.04 -13.55
N PHE A 16 9.45 -10.73 -12.35
CA PHE A 16 10.71 -10.05 -12.17
C PHE A 16 11.82 -11.11 -12.10
N TYR A 17 12.66 -11.15 -13.13
CA TYR A 17 13.73 -12.12 -13.32
C TYR A 17 15.10 -11.53 -13.00
N ASP A 18 16.14 -12.36 -13.07
CA ASP A 18 17.52 -11.96 -12.81
C ASP A 18 17.98 -10.77 -13.68
N ASP A 19 17.56 -10.73 -14.95
CA ASP A 19 17.87 -9.62 -15.85
C ASP A 19 17.21 -8.30 -15.40
N ASP A 20 15.97 -8.36 -14.89
CA ASP A 20 15.28 -7.17 -14.36
C ASP A 20 15.96 -6.66 -13.08
N HIS A 21 16.50 -7.56 -12.25
CA HIS A 21 17.30 -7.20 -11.09
C HIS A 21 18.62 -6.50 -11.51
N ILE A 22 19.24 -6.95 -12.60
CA ILE A 22 20.45 -6.35 -13.15
C ILE A 22 20.14 -4.95 -13.71
N GLU A 23 19.05 -4.81 -14.46
CA GLU A 23 18.59 -3.52 -14.99
C GLU A 23 18.29 -2.52 -13.85
N LEU A 24 17.59 -2.97 -12.81
CA LEU A 24 17.30 -2.15 -11.62
C LEU A 24 18.58 -1.72 -10.89
N ARG A 25 19.59 -2.59 -10.80
CA ARG A 25 20.90 -2.23 -10.25
C ARG A 25 21.59 -1.16 -11.10
N ASP A 26 21.53 -1.28 -12.41
CA ASP A 26 22.18 -0.33 -13.31
C ASP A 26 21.48 1.03 -13.27
N GLU A 27 20.16 1.05 -13.15
CA GLU A 27 19.40 2.28 -12.92
C GLU A 27 19.72 2.90 -11.55
N PHE A 28 19.81 2.10 -10.49
CA PHE A 28 20.25 2.56 -9.16
C PHE A 28 21.63 3.25 -9.24
N LYS A 29 22.59 2.64 -9.96
CA LYS A 29 23.92 3.21 -10.18
C LYS A 29 23.88 4.49 -11.02
N ARG A 30 23.07 4.52 -12.07
CA ARG A 30 22.90 5.68 -12.96
C ARG A 30 22.35 6.88 -12.18
N LEU A 31 21.32 6.67 -11.35
CA LEU A 31 20.74 7.71 -10.49
C LEU A 31 21.77 8.31 -9.53
N ILE A 32 22.58 7.47 -8.90
CA ILE A 32 23.67 7.94 -8.03
C ILE A 32 24.70 8.75 -8.83
N LYS A 33 25.07 8.29 -10.02
CA LYS A 33 26.03 8.96 -10.90
C LYS A 33 25.58 10.38 -11.30
N ILE A 34 24.28 10.60 -11.44
CA ILE A 34 23.71 11.94 -11.73
C ILE A 34 23.41 12.77 -10.47
N GLY A 35 23.88 12.33 -9.30
CA GLY A 35 23.76 13.06 -8.04
C GLY A 35 22.46 12.81 -7.25
N THR A 36 21.66 11.81 -7.64
CA THR A 36 20.44 11.45 -6.89
C THR A 36 20.79 10.60 -5.66
N LYS A 37 20.14 10.92 -4.53
CA LYS A 37 20.16 10.13 -3.31
C LYS A 37 19.13 9.00 -3.44
N VAL A 38 19.58 7.75 -3.36
CA VAL A 38 18.74 6.58 -3.66
C VAL A 38 18.64 5.66 -2.45
N VAL A 39 17.43 5.16 -2.21
CA VAL A 39 17.12 4.12 -1.24
C VAL A 39 16.32 3.06 -1.98
N LEU A 40 16.70 1.80 -1.82
CA LEU A 40 16.09 0.66 -2.50
C LEU A 40 15.82 -0.45 -1.49
N THR A 41 14.62 -1.01 -1.51
CA THR A 41 14.27 -2.18 -0.70
C THR A 41 14.17 -3.39 -1.61
N ASN A 42 14.78 -4.50 -1.23
CA ASN A 42 14.72 -5.75 -1.98
C ASN A 42 14.68 -6.95 -1.02
N SER A 43 14.52 -8.15 -1.57
CA SER A 43 14.65 -9.40 -0.82
C SER A 43 16.06 -9.57 -0.22
N ASN A 44 16.14 -10.08 1.00
CA ASN A 44 17.44 -10.41 1.62
C ASN A 44 17.98 -11.74 1.06
N THR A 45 18.75 -11.68 -0.03
CA THR A 45 19.34 -12.87 -0.67
C THR A 45 20.80 -12.65 -1.06
N PRO A 46 21.64 -13.71 -1.13
CA PRO A 46 23.04 -13.59 -1.56
C PRO A 46 23.21 -12.96 -2.95
N PHE A 47 22.25 -13.19 -3.86
CA PHE A 47 22.25 -12.59 -5.19
C PHE A 47 22.13 -11.06 -5.11
N VAL A 48 21.18 -10.55 -4.32
CA VAL A 48 21.01 -9.10 -4.13
C VAL A 48 22.24 -8.50 -3.44
N HIS A 49 22.79 -9.15 -2.41
CA HIS A 49 24.03 -8.69 -1.76
C HIS A 49 25.18 -8.54 -2.76
N LYS A 50 25.34 -9.50 -3.67
CA LYS A 50 26.36 -9.44 -4.72
C LYS A 50 26.10 -8.32 -5.74
N LEU A 51 24.84 -8.07 -6.11
CA LEU A 51 24.50 -7.01 -7.08
C LEU A 51 24.85 -5.61 -6.57
N TYR A 52 24.68 -5.37 -5.27
CA TYR A 52 24.87 -4.06 -4.64
C TYR A 52 26.11 -4.02 -3.72
N GLU A 53 27.08 -4.90 -3.98
CA GLU A 53 28.37 -4.89 -3.28
C GLU A 53 29.03 -3.51 -3.36
N GLY A 54 29.55 -3.03 -2.22
CA GLY A 54 30.15 -1.69 -2.09
C GLY A 54 29.18 -0.56 -1.72
N TYR A 55 27.87 -0.83 -1.60
CA TYR A 55 26.89 0.12 -1.06
C TYR A 55 26.53 -0.20 0.39
N LEU A 56 26.08 0.82 1.14
CA LEU A 56 25.55 0.63 2.48
C LEU A 56 24.22 -0.12 2.42
N SER A 57 24.04 -1.09 3.32
CA SER A 57 22.82 -1.88 3.41
C SER A 57 22.48 -2.29 4.84
N GLU A 58 21.20 -2.44 5.15
CA GLU A 58 20.69 -2.85 6.45
C GLU A 58 19.53 -3.85 6.28
N VAL A 59 19.44 -4.86 7.15
CA VAL A 59 18.38 -5.88 7.11
C VAL A 59 17.24 -5.50 8.04
N PHE A 60 16.01 -5.54 7.52
CA PHE A 60 14.78 -5.26 8.24
C PHE A 60 13.92 -6.51 8.37
N GLU A 61 13.57 -6.88 9.60
CA GLU A 61 12.65 -7.99 9.84
C GLU A 61 11.20 -7.61 9.51
N THR A 62 10.62 -8.30 8.54
CA THR A 62 9.24 -8.11 8.10
C THR A 62 8.40 -9.33 8.46
N LYS A 63 7.35 -9.12 9.27
CA LYS A 63 6.41 -10.21 9.58
C LYS A 63 5.44 -10.33 8.41
N ARG A 64 5.55 -11.39 7.62
CA ARG A 64 4.64 -11.65 6.49
C ARG A 64 3.38 -12.34 7.01
N LEU A 65 2.39 -11.55 7.42
CA LEU A 65 1.12 -12.07 7.98
C LEU A 65 0.18 -12.69 6.92
N ILE A 66 0.59 -12.71 5.65
CA ILE A 66 -0.19 -13.25 4.53
C ILE A 66 -0.08 -14.79 4.47
N SER A 67 0.96 -15.38 5.06
CA SER A 67 1.12 -16.85 5.05
C SER A 67 0.07 -17.53 5.93
N SER A 68 -0.68 -18.45 5.33
CA SER A 68 -1.62 -19.34 6.04
C SER A 68 -0.92 -20.21 7.07
N ASN A 69 0.34 -20.61 6.80
CA ASN A 69 1.19 -21.30 7.76
C ASN A 69 1.91 -20.30 8.69
N ALA A 70 1.65 -20.40 9.99
CA ALA A 70 2.19 -19.53 11.01
C ALA A 70 3.72 -19.56 11.13
N THR A 71 4.36 -20.70 10.86
CA THR A 71 5.83 -20.85 10.95
C THR A 71 6.56 -20.11 9.83
N ASN A 72 5.92 -19.92 8.68
CA ASN A 72 6.45 -19.21 7.52
C ASN A 72 6.17 -17.69 7.54
N ARG A 73 5.64 -17.14 8.64
CA ARG A 73 5.36 -15.70 8.79
C ARG A 73 6.62 -14.89 9.16
N ARG A 74 7.77 -15.30 8.64
CA ARG A 74 9.06 -14.61 8.76
C ARG A 74 9.47 -14.12 7.38
N GLY A 75 9.98 -12.91 7.32
CA GLY A 75 10.47 -12.26 6.12
C GLY A 75 11.56 -11.28 6.52
N GLU A 76 12.52 -11.09 5.63
CA GLU A 76 13.58 -10.12 5.79
C GLU A 76 13.67 -9.34 4.49
N ASP A 77 13.68 -8.02 4.61
CA ASP A 77 13.89 -7.13 3.49
C ASP A 77 15.26 -6.46 3.69
N LEU A 78 16.07 -6.41 2.63
CA LEU A 78 17.34 -5.71 2.59
C LEU A 78 17.10 -4.30 2.06
N VAL A 79 17.59 -3.30 2.79
CA VAL A 79 17.50 -1.91 2.37
C VAL A 79 18.89 -1.40 2.01
N ILE A 80 19.08 -1.05 0.74
CA ILE A 80 20.32 -0.55 0.15
C ILE A 80 20.18 0.95 -0.06
N TYR A 81 21.19 1.74 0.27
CA TYR A 81 21.11 3.19 0.16
C TYR A 81 22.46 3.85 -0.14
N SER A 82 22.40 5.00 -0.84
CA SER A 82 23.58 5.82 -1.18
C SER A 82 23.78 7.04 -0.28
N ILE A 83 22.93 7.20 0.73
CA ILE A 83 22.90 8.40 1.57
C ILE A 83 23.88 8.24 2.73
N ASN A 84 24.88 9.13 2.77
CA ASN A 84 25.88 9.19 3.84
C ASN A 84 25.34 9.96 5.06
N GLY A 85 25.84 9.64 6.26
CA GLY A 85 25.63 10.47 7.47
C GLY A 85 24.47 10.07 8.38
N LYS A 86 24.01 8.81 8.34
CA LYS A 86 22.96 8.34 9.26
C LYS A 86 23.35 8.52 10.73
N LYS A 87 22.46 9.14 11.49
CA LYS A 87 22.44 9.03 12.95
C LYS A 87 21.59 7.82 13.35
N LYS A 88 21.79 7.34 14.58
CA LYS A 88 21.07 6.20 15.14
C LYS A 88 19.55 6.40 15.01
N LEU A 89 18.82 5.36 14.57
CA LEU A 89 17.36 5.39 14.45
C LEU A 89 16.75 5.86 15.78
N ASP A 90 16.01 6.97 15.76
CA ASP A 90 15.31 7.44 16.94
C ASP A 90 14.00 6.66 17.10
N SER A 91 14.00 5.69 18.00
CA SER A 91 12.94 4.68 18.14
C SER A 91 11.62 5.22 18.71
N LYS A 92 11.51 6.51 19.00
CA LYS A 92 10.35 7.14 19.67
C LYS A 92 9.46 7.99 18.79
N GLN A 93 9.66 8.02 17.48
CA GLN A 93 8.80 8.86 16.63
C GLN A 93 7.40 8.26 16.45
N GLU A 94 6.40 8.98 16.92
CA GLU A 94 5.01 8.74 16.54
C GLU A 94 4.85 9.10 15.05
N LEU A 95 4.70 8.07 14.23
CA LEU A 95 4.37 8.19 12.82
C LEU A 95 2.95 7.67 12.62
N LEU A 96 2.23 8.27 11.68
CA LEU A 96 0.88 7.86 11.30
C LEU A 96 -0.19 8.09 12.39
N GLU A 97 -0.02 9.10 13.25
CA GLU A 97 -1.08 9.55 14.15
C GLU A 97 -2.39 9.75 13.37
N ASN A 98 -3.51 9.18 13.83
CA ASN A 98 -4.82 9.24 13.15
C ASN A 98 -4.88 8.60 11.76
N PHE A 99 -3.82 7.93 11.28
CA PHE A 99 -3.92 7.15 10.06
C PHE A 99 -4.70 5.87 10.33
N PRO A 100 -5.73 5.55 9.53
CA PRO A 100 -6.43 4.29 9.70
C PRO A 100 -5.46 3.12 9.47
N GLY A 101 -5.30 2.28 10.49
CA GLY A 101 -4.54 1.04 10.38
C GLY A 101 -5.27 0.02 9.49
N THR A 102 -4.57 -1.01 9.04
CA THR A 102 -5.18 -2.19 8.41
C THR A 102 -4.62 -3.46 9.04
N ARG A 103 -5.34 -4.60 8.94
CA ARG A 103 -4.74 -5.91 9.29
C ARG A 103 -3.78 -6.40 8.21
N TYR A 104 -3.93 -5.89 6.99
CA TYR A 104 -3.02 -6.09 5.87
C TYR A 104 -1.85 -5.07 5.92
N MET A 105 -1.17 -4.99 7.06
CA MET A 105 0.02 -4.13 7.17
C MET A 105 1.21 -4.81 6.48
N GLY A 106 1.54 -4.31 5.28
CA GLY A 106 2.75 -4.68 4.56
C GLY A 106 4.04 -4.20 5.24
N SER A 107 5.19 -4.65 4.73
CA SER A 107 6.53 -4.32 5.24
C SER A 107 6.78 -2.81 5.40
N LYS A 108 6.15 -1.98 4.55
CA LYS A 108 6.37 -0.53 4.52
C LYS A 108 6.09 0.18 5.83
N TYR A 109 5.10 -0.24 6.63
CA TYR A 109 4.81 0.42 7.91
C TYR A 109 5.97 0.35 8.90
N LYS A 110 6.67 -0.79 8.95
CA LYS A 110 7.85 -0.95 9.79
C LYS A 110 9.03 -0.12 9.30
N MET A 111 9.06 0.19 8.00
CA MET A 111 10.12 0.96 7.37
C MET A 111 9.92 2.47 7.45
N LEU A 112 8.74 2.95 7.86
CA LEU A 112 8.46 4.39 7.92
C LEU A 112 9.46 5.17 8.80
N PRO A 113 9.84 4.71 10.01
CA PRO A 113 10.87 5.39 10.80
C PRO A 113 12.20 5.50 10.07
N PHE A 114 12.61 4.43 9.39
CA PHE A 114 13.83 4.43 8.58
C PHE A 114 13.73 5.39 7.40
N LEU A 115 12.61 5.37 6.66
CA LEU A 115 12.40 6.22 5.50
C LEU A 115 12.45 7.69 5.89
N TRP A 116 11.74 8.05 6.96
CA TRP A 116 11.75 9.42 7.47
C TRP A 116 13.15 9.83 7.95
N ASP A 117 13.82 9.00 8.75
CA ASP A 117 15.18 9.30 9.23
C ASP A 117 16.17 9.52 8.08
N THR A 118 15.98 8.79 6.97
CA THR A 118 16.82 8.89 5.78
C THR A 118 16.63 10.19 5.00
N ILE A 119 15.44 10.80 5.05
CA ILE A 119 15.12 11.99 4.24
C ILE A 119 14.93 13.27 5.06
N LYS A 120 14.72 13.20 6.37
CA LYS A 120 14.32 14.36 7.21
C LYS A 120 15.30 15.54 7.18
N ASP A 121 16.58 15.27 6.95
CA ASP A 121 17.65 16.28 6.92
C ASP A 121 17.86 16.86 5.51
N LEU A 122 17.08 16.42 4.51
CA LEU A 122 17.07 17.00 3.18
C LEU A 122 16.23 18.28 3.18
N GLU A 123 16.65 19.26 2.38
CA GLU A 123 15.83 20.45 2.12
C GLU A 123 14.84 20.17 0.98
N PHE A 124 13.57 19.98 1.31
CA PHE A 124 12.49 19.80 0.32
C PHE A 124 11.14 20.25 0.89
N LYS A 125 10.25 20.68 0.00
CA LYS A 125 8.89 21.15 0.36
C LYS A 125 7.78 20.27 -0.18
N SER A 126 8.12 19.39 -1.13
CA SER A 126 7.16 18.52 -1.78
C SER A 126 7.77 17.16 -2.11
N ALA A 127 6.90 16.15 -2.20
CA ALA A 127 7.26 14.79 -2.59
C ALA A 127 6.23 14.24 -3.58
N LEU A 128 6.70 13.39 -4.50
CA LEU A 128 5.86 12.59 -5.38
C LEU A 128 5.88 11.14 -4.89
N ASP A 129 4.71 10.63 -4.53
CA ASP A 129 4.48 9.21 -4.27
C ASP A 129 3.81 8.60 -5.50
N ALA A 130 4.61 8.10 -6.43
CA ALA A 130 4.13 7.61 -7.74
C ALA A 130 3.43 6.24 -7.67
N PHE A 131 3.58 5.51 -6.56
CA PHE A 131 3.07 4.16 -6.33
C PHE A 131 2.55 4.04 -4.90
N SER A 132 1.53 4.84 -4.62
CA SER A 132 1.09 5.14 -3.26
C SER A 132 0.51 3.93 -2.51
N GLY A 133 -0.06 2.95 -3.22
CA GLY A 133 -0.60 1.73 -2.62
C GLY A 133 -1.64 2.04 -1.54
N ASN A 134 -1.30 1.85 -0.27
CA ASN A 134 -2.20 2.15 0.85
C ASN A 134 -2.08 3.60 1.39
N GLY A 135 -1.19 4.41 0.82
CA GLY A 135 -1.00 5.81 1.18
C GLY A 135 -0.21 6.07 2.46
N CYS A 136 0.37 5.07 3.13
CA CYS A 136 1.02 5.30 4.43
C CYS A 136 2.26 6.21 4.34
N VAL A 137 3.06 6.11 3.29
CA VAL A 137 4.23 6.99 3.06
C VAL A 137 3.74 8.41 2.76
N SER A 138 2.78 8.56 1.85
CA SER A 138 2.12 9.84 1.57
C SER A 138 1.56 10.50 2.83
N TYR A 139 0.88 9.75 3.69
CA TYR A 139 0.31 10.28 4.93
C TYR A 139 1.38 10.70 5.93
N MET A 140 2.44 9.89 6.11
CA MET A 140 3.58 10.25 6.95
C MET A 140 4.20 11.58 6.51
N LEU A 141 4.42 11.77 5.20
CA LEU A 141 4.97 13.00 4.65
C LEU A 141 4.03 14.20 4.88
N LYS A 142 2.72 14.02 4.69
CA LYS A 142 1.69 15.03 5.01
C LYS A 142 1.78 15.48 6.47
N GLN A 143 1.89 14.54 7.42
CA GLN A 143 2.00 14.86 8.85
C GLN A 143 3.25 15.68 9.19
N LYS A 144 4.32 15.52 8.42
CA LYS A 144 5.55 16.31 8.55
C LYS A 144 5.46 17.68 7.84
N GLY A 145 4.29 18.05 7.33
CA GLY A 145 4.06 19.32 6.64
C GLY A 145 4.56 19.37 5.20
N ILE A 146 4.89 18.22 4.61
CA ILE A 146 5.36 18.14 3.21
C ILE A 146 4.15 18.10 2.28
N LYS A 147 4.20 18.87 1.18
CA LYS A 147 3.19 18.80 0.12
C LYS A 147 3.37 17.50 -0.65
N VAL A 148 2.36 16.63 -0.63
CA VAL A 148 2.44 15.32 -1.30
C VAL A 148 1.58 15.31 -2.56
N TYR A 149 2.19 14.90 -3.66
CA TYR A 149 1.50 14.49 -4.87
C TYR A 149 1.43 12.96 -4.86
N SER A 150 0.24 12.39 -4.80
CA SER A 150 0.05 10.95 -4.68
C SER A 150 -0.60 10.41 -5.94
N ASN A 151 -0.01 9.36 -6.50
CA ASN A 151 -0.47 8.71 -7.71
C ASN A 151 -0.42 7.18 -7.55
N ASP A 152 -1.26 6.48 -8.28
CA ASP A 152 -1.22 5.03 -8.42
C ASP A 152 -1.96 4.62 -9.70
N PHE A 153 -1.67 3.43 -10.21
CA PHE A 153 -2.41 2.85 -11.33
C PHE A 153 -3.80 2.38 -10.88
N MET A 154 -3.94 1.90 -9.64
CA MET A 154 -5.18 1.32 -9.15
C MET A 154 -6.09 2.39 -8.52
N GLU A 155 -7.35 2.40 -8.94
CA GLU A 155 -8.36 3.37 -8.46
C GLU A 155 -8.61 3.28 -6.95
N PHE A 156 -8.47 2.09 -6.35
CA PHE A 156 -8.62 1.94 -4.90
C PHE A 156 -7.56 2.76 -4.13
N SER A 157 -6.32 2.81 -4.63
CA SER A 157 -5.22 3.56 -4.03
C SER A 157 -5.48 5.06 -4.13
N ALA A 158 -5.97 5.52 -5.28
CA ALA A 158 -6.38 6.90 -5.49
C ALA A 158 -7.49 7.34 -4.51
N ASN A 159 -8.49 6.50 -4.26
CA ASN A 159 -9.54 6.79 -3.26
C ASN A 159 -8.97 6.85 -1.83
N ILE A 160 -8.04 5.96 -1.48
CA ILE A 160 -7.39 6.00 -0.16
C ILE A 160 -6.57 7.28 0.03
N THR A 161 -5.80 7.70 -0.97
CA THR A 161 -4.95 8.90 -0.83
C THR A 161 -5.76 10.18 -0.96
N LYS A 162 -6.80 10.23 -1.81
CA LYS A 162 -7.74 11.35 -1.82
C LYS A 162 -8.46 11.52 -0.48
N SER A 163 -8.86 10.43 0.17
CA SER A 163 -9.55 10.48 1.47
C SER A 163 -8.63 10.75 2.67
N THR A 164 -7.40 10.23 2.70
CA THR A 164 -6.51 10.35 3.87
C THR A 164 -5.44 11.44 3.70
N VAL A 165 -5.00 11.71 2.47
CA VAL A 165 -3.90 12.63 2.17
C VAL A 165 -4.42 13.95 1.60
N GLU A 166 -5.25 13.94 0.57
CA GLU A 166 -5.76 15.18 -0.04
C GLU A 166 -6.83 15.86 0.84
N ASN A 167 -7.81 15.09 1.32
CA ASN A 167 -8.85 15.59 2.21
C ASN A 167 -8.27 16.03 3.57
N SER A 168 -8.66 17.23 4.01
CA SER A 168 -8.23 17.83 5.27
C SER A 168 -9.38 18.08 6.25
N ALA A 169 -10.64 18.03 5.81
CA ALA A 169 -11.76 18.53 6.60
C ALA A 169 -13.08 17.78 6.41
N ILE A 170 -13.36 17.25 5.22
CA ILE A 170 -14.64 16.63 4.91
C ILE A 170 -14.80 15.32 5.68
N LYS A 171 -15.99 15.11 6.23
CA LYS A 171 -16.39 13.91 6.96
C LYS A 171 -17.69 13.35 6.36
N ILE A 172 -17.94 12.08 6.64
CA ILE A 172 -19.23 11.44 6.39
C ILE A 172 -20.10 11.77 7.61
N GLU A 173 -21.23 12.44 7.37
CA GLU A 173 -22.20 12.77 8.40
C GLU A 173 -23.25 11.66 8.54
N GLN A 174 -24.08 11.70 9.59
CA GLN A 174 -25.08 10.66 9.83
C GLN A 174 -26.05 10.49 8.66
N GLU A 175 -26.48 11.60 8.04
CA GLU A 175 -27.36 11.59 6.87
C GLU A 175 -26.73 10.90 5.64
N ASP A 176 -25.41 11.01 5.49
CA ASP A 176 -24.67 10.31 4.43
C ASP A 176 -24.62 8.81 4.74
N LEU A 177 -24.40 8.44 6.02
CA LEU A 177 -24.41 7.04 6.46
C LEU A 177 -25.75 6.37 6.23
N ASP A 178 -26.85 7.05 6.56
CA ASP A 178 -28.20 6.51 6.38
C ASP A 178 -28.47 6.21 4.91
N LYS A 179 -28.10 7.13 4.00
CA LYS A 179 -28.19 6.92 2.54
C LYS A 179 -27.26 5.80 2.04
N LEU A 180 -26.04 5.71 2.58
CA LEU A 180 -25.08 4.69 2.20
C LEU A 180 -25.55 3.29 2.58
N LEU A 181 -26.20 3.15 3.73
CA LEU A 181 -26.65 1.87 4.29
C LEU A 181 -28.09 1.50 3.89
N GLU A 182 -28.79 2.38 3.16
CA GLU A 182 -30.13 2.11 2.65
C GLU A 182 -30.13 0.93 1.67
N ILE A 183 -31.13 0.05 1.79
CA ILE A 183 -31.30 -1.07 0.86
C ILE A 183 -31.70 -0.51 -0.50
N ASN A 184 -30.81 -0.65 -1.48
CA ASN A 184 -31.05 -0.20 -2.84
C ASN A 184 -31.52 -1.39 -3.69
N THR A 185 -32.76 -1.33 -4.17
CA THR A 185 -33.37 -2.37 -5.01
C THR A 185 -32.97 -2.27 -6.48
N ASN A 186 -32.40 -1.15 -6.90
CA ASN A 186 -31.95 -0.89 -8.27
C ASN A 186 -30.46 -1.23 -8.48
N THR A 187 -29.91 -2.10 -7.64
CA THR A 187 -28.49 -2.46 -7.65
C THR A 187 -28.20 -3.50 -8.72
N ARG A 188 -26.96 -3.48 -9.23
CA ARG A 188 -26.46 -4.58 -10.05
C ARG A 188 -25.88 -5.64 -9.12
N ASN A 189 -26.07 -6.91 -9.47
CA ASN A 189 -25.60 -8.03 -8.66
C ASN A 189 -24.17 -8.47 -9.06
N PHE A 190 -23.27 -7.53 -9.41
CA PHE A 190 -21.98 -7.89 -9.98
C PHE A 190 -21.11 -8.66 -8.99
N ILE A 191 -21.01 -8.18 -7.74
CA ILE A 191 -20.18 -8.79 -6.71
C ILE A 191 -20.76 -10.13 -6.30
N SER A 192 -22.06 -10.17 -6.00
CA SER A 192 -22.77 -11.38 -5.59
C SER A 192 -22.84 -12.47 -6.65
N THR A 193 -22.80 -12.13 -7.95
CA THR A 193 -22.74 -13.13 -9.03
C THR A 193 -21.31 -13.57 -9.33
N THR A 194 -20.36 -12.63 -9.44
CA THR A 194 -18.99 -12.92 -9.90
C THR A 194 -18.14 -13.57 -8.81
N PHE A 195 -18.33 -13.21 -7.54
CA PHE A 195 -17.48 -13.66 -6.43
C PHE A 195 -18.18 -14.59 -5.44
N LYS A 196 -19.29 -15.21 -5.86
CA LYS A 196 -20.06 -16.13 -5.04
C LYS A 196 -19.18 -17.27 -4.50
N GLY A 197 -19.22 -17.48 -3.18
CA GLY A 197 -18.46 -18.55 -2.51
C GLY A 197 -16.94 -18.36 -2.48
N LEU A 198 -16.42 -17.20 -2.90
CA LEU A 198 -14.98 -16.93 -2.94
C LEU A 198 -14.47 -16.18 -1.70
N TYR A 199 -14.94 -14.94 -1.50
CA TYR A 199 -14.34 -14.02 -0.53
C TYR A 199 -15.22 -13.72 0.68
N PHE A 200 -16.53 -13.54 0.46
CA PHE A 200 -17.49 -13.16 1.49
C PHE A 200 -18.76 -14.00 1.40
N SER A 201 -19.60 -13.93 2.43
CA SER A 201 -20.90 -14.59 2.46
C SER A 201 -21.85 -14.00 1.41
N ASP A 202 -22.92 -14.73 1.07
CA ASP A 202 -23.93 -14.22 0.13
C ASP A 202 -24.63 -12.95 0.67
N GLU A 203 -24.75 -12.82 2.00
CA GLU A 203 -25.28 -11.61 2.67
C GLU A 203 -24.32 -10.42 2.49
N ASP A 204 -23.03 -10.61 2.80
CA ASP A 204 -22.01 -9.57 2.65
C ASP A 204 -21.85 -9.15 1.18
N ASN A 205 -21.87 -10.09 0.23
CA ASN A 205 -21.77 -9.77 -1.19
C ASN A 205 -22.95 -8.90 -1.68
N ARG A 206 -24.18 -9.22 -1.24
CA ARG A 206 -25.36 -8.39 -1.55
C ARG A 206 -25.25 -7.01 -0.91
N PHE A 207 -24.79 -6.95 0.33
CA PHE A 207 -24.54 -5.70 1.01
C PHE A 207 -23.51 -4.83 0.26
N LEU A 208 -22.42 -5.42 -0.22
CA LEU A 208 -21.40 -4.73 -1.02
C LEU A 208 -21.97 -4.21 -2.35
N ASP A 209 -22.79 -5.00 -3.06
CA ASP A 209 -23.47 -4.56 -4.29
C ASP A 209 -24.35 -3.33 -4.02
N CYS A 210 -25.14 -3.34 -2.94
CA CYS A 210 -25.95 -2.20 -2.50
C CYS A 210 -25.10 -0.97 -2.16
N LEU A 211 -24.10 -1.15 -1.30
CA LEU A 211 -23.27 -0.07 -0.82
C LEU A 211 -22.51 0.62 -1.97
N ILE A 212 -21.94 -0.15 -2.91
CA ILE A 212 -21.24 0.41 -4.08
C ILE A 212 -22.19 1.22 -4.97
N ALA A 213 -23.43 0.77 -5.15
CA ALA A 213 -24.42 1.53 -5.90
C ALA A 213 -24.74 2.87 -5.20
N ASN A 214 -24.90 2.85 -3.87
CA ASN A 214 -25.19 4.06 -3.09
C ASN A 214 -23.99 5.03 -3.09
N ILE A 215 -22.77 4.53 -2.93
CA ILE A 215 -21.54 5.35 -3.00
C ILE A 215 -21.46 6.08 -4.36
N ASN A 216 -21.87 5.41 -5.44
CA ASN A 216 -21.82 6.01 -6.76
C ASN A 216 -22.78 7.18 -6.96
N GLN A 217 -23.82 7.31 -6.13
CA GLN A 217 -24.76 8.43 -6.13
C GLN A 217 -24.25 9.65 -5.34
N ILE A 218 -23.16 9.53 -4.58
CA ILE A 218 -22.56 10.66 -3.87
C ILE A 218 -21.89 11.61 -4.86
N GLU A 219 -22.30 12.88 -4.84
CA GLU A 219 -21.74 13.94 -5.68
C GLU A 219 -20.42 14.51 -5.13
N ASP A 220 -20.32 14.70 -3.81
CA ASP A 220 -19.11 15.21 -3.18
C ASP A 220 -17.96 14.19 -3.32
N GLN A 221 -16.92 14.58 -4.06
CA GLN A 221 -15.80 13.69 -4.37
C GLN A 221 -15.05 13.19 -3.13
N TYR A 222 -14.99 13.96 -2.04
CA TYR A 222 -14.28 13.58 -0.82
C TYR A 222 -15.11 12.61 0.00
N LYS A 223 -16.43 12.84 0.15
CA LYS A 223 -17.35 11.88 0.76
C LYS A 223 -17.36 10.57 0.00
N LYS A 224 -17.40 10.63 -1.34
CA LYS A 224 -17.33 9.45 -2.21
C LYS A 224 -16.01 8.68 -2.00
N SER A 225 -14.89 9.38 -1.98
CA SER A 225 -13.57 8.79 -1.75
C SER A 225 -13.43 8.21 -0.34
N LEU A 226 -13.99 8.88 0.68
CA LEU A 226 -14.04 8.39 2.06
C LEU A 226 -14.84 7.08 2.13
N ALA A 227 -16.02 7.04 1.52
CA ALA A 227 -16.85 5.84 1.54
C ALA A 227 -16.18 4.65 0.82
N PHE A 228 -15.54 4.90 -0.34
CA PHE A 228 -14.71 3.89 -1.01
C PHE A 228 -13.52 3.47 -0.15
N ALA A 229 -12.78 4.40 0.45
CA ALA A 229 -11.64 4.06 1.31
C ALA A 229 -12.07 3.21 2.52
N SER A 230 -13.22 3.51 3.12
CA SER A 230 -13.79 2.74 4.23
C SER A 230 -14.14 1.31 3.82
N ILE A 231 -14.85 1.11 2.69
CA ILE A 231 -15.20 -0.25 2.24
C ILE A 231 -13.96 -1.05 1.81
N ILE A 232 -12.99 -0.42 1.14
CA ILE A 232 -11.71 -1.04 0.76
C ILE A 232 -10.98 -1.53 2.01
N ARG A 233 -10.89 -0.68 3.03
CA ARG A 233 -10.22 -1.02 4.30
C ARG A 233 -10.96 -2.10 5.08
N ALA A 234 -12.30 -2.05 5.11
CA ALA A 234 -13.11 -3.09 5.73
C ALA A 234 -12.86 -4.45 5.07
N CYS A 235 -12.85 -4.50 3.74
CA CYS A 235 -12.58 -5.71 2.96
C CYS A 235 -11.16 -6.25 3.22
N HIS A 236 -10.15 -5.37 3.27
CA HIS A 236 -8.76 -5.77 3.59
C HIS A 236 -8.56 -6.25 5.04
N CYS A 237 -9.46 -5.90 5.97
CA CYS A 237 -9.36 -6.26 7.38
C CYS A 237 -10.25 -7.46 7.77
N CYS A 238 -11.18 -7.87 6.90
CA CYS A 238 -12.08 -8.97 7.17
C CYS A 238 -11.38 -10.32 6.96
N PRO A 239 -11.40 -11.26 7.92
CA PRO A 239 -10.89 -12.59 7.69
C PRO A 239 -11.79 -13.33 6.70
N LEU A 240 -11.20 -13.75 5.57
CA LEU A 240 -11.82 -14.37 4.39
C LEU A 240 -12.75 -15.57 4.62
N LYS A 241 -12.93 -16.06 5.86
CA LYS A 241 -13.75 -17.26 6.14
C LYS A 241 -14.57 -17.27 7.44
N SER A 242 -14.55 -16.23 8.29
CA SER A 242 -15.25 -16.35 9.59
C SER A 242 -15.70 -15.05 10.28
N GLY A 243 -15.70 -13.91 9.60
CA GLY A 243 -16.17 -12.64 10.18
C GLY A 243 -17.17 -11.95 9.27
N ARG A 244 -18.26 -11.41 9.84
CA ARG A 244 -19.09 -10.42 9.14
C ARG A 244 -18.23 -9.22 8.76
N LEU A 245 -18.46 -8.65 7.58
CA LEU A 245 -17.82 -7.40 7.19
C LEU A 245 -18.19 -6.32 8.21
N LYS A 246 -17.17 -5.71 8.83
CA LYS A 246 -17.36 -4.56 9.73
C LYS A 246 -16.77 -3.33 9.08
N ILE A 247 -17.64 -2.40 8.71
CA ILE A 247 -17.23 -1.06 8.32
C ILE A 247 -17.05 -0.26 9.62
N LYS A 248 -15.87 0.32 9.79
CA LYS A 248 -15.55 1.24 10.88
C LYS A 248 -15.17 2.58 10.30
#